data_AF-A0A6L6F338-F1
#
_entry.id   AF-A0A6L6F338-F1
#
_cell.length_a   1.000
_cell.length_b   1.000
_cell.length_c   1.000
_cell.angle_alpha   90.00
_cell.angle_beta   90.00
_cell.angle_gamma   90.00
#
_symmetry.space_group_name_H-M   'P 1'
#
loop_
_entity.id
_entity.type
_entity.pdbx_description
1 polymer ?
#
loop_
_entity_poly.entity_id
_entity_poly.type
_entity_poly.pdbx_seq_one_letter_code
_entity_poly.pdbx_strand_id
1 'polypeptide(L)'
;MKSEPTSAACIVAAPDLDIEPEMVQLAAGSSLRILRRCLDAADLLAVASVEPGTPVVLSAGLPRLTSEVVATLQQSGRTIIGLAHDPADHERLRVLGVTFALVARTPEVVLKQLVTALLSPAVSERKDWETGAWSEPDQVVTPPDRLLTKLKSPVDGRMLALWGPSGAPGRTTTALAVARLVAAAGKSVCVIDADTSGPALTIMCGVVEDASGVVVACRYAENGTLHTESLLSVVRTVVTGIGIIGGVSHPDRWEELHPHSLRHVLQLCRKTFDYTCVDIGAGVNANSAHQEIFGQQRFSAAAVALEESDAVLAVGIASPLGLSRLLQALSSLSAVAGKEVAIAIRPQDADLGKEALATLRAYGCHQELIAMPRISTHDVVSEKGLRRQRGLFKRRDDDLSALEAWALRCHYGEGRTTMSVPT
;
A
#
# COMPACT_ATOMS: atom_id res chain seq x y z
N MET A 1 9.78 49.31 20.84
CA MET A 1 8.86 48.97 19.74
C MET A 1 7.83 47.99 20.29
N LYS A 2 6.57 48.42 20.44
CA LYS A 2 5.46 47.53 20.79
C LYS A 2 5.25 46.59 19.60
N SER A 3 5.37 45.28 19.82
CA SER A 3 5.04 44.27 18.82
C SER A 3 3.56 44.37 18.48
N GLU A 4 3.22 44.66 17.22
CA GLU A 4 1.85 44.55 16.73
C GLU A 4 1.38 43.10 16.93
N PRO A 5 0.12 42.87 17.38
CA PRO A 5 -0.41 41.53 17.49
C PRO A 5 -0.49 40.90 16.10
N THR A 6 0.09 39.71 15.92
CA THR A 6 0.03 38.91 14.70
C THR A 6 -1.45 38.66 14.35
N SER A 7 -1.99 39.41 13.39
CA SER A 7 -3.37 39.25 12.95
C SER A 7 -3.44 38.23 11.82
N ALA A 8 -4.21 37.16 12.01
CA ALA A 8 -4.50 36.18 10.96
C ALA A 8 -5.60 36.71 10.04
N ALA A 9 -5.55 36.39 8.75
CA ALA A 9 -6.59 36.77 7.81
C ALA A 9 -7.13 35.54 7.05
N CYS A 10 -8.43 35.49 6.77
CA CYS A 10 -9.05 34.40 6.01
C CYS A 10 -10.26 34.84 5.16
N ILE A 11 -10.60 34.03 4.17
CA ILE A 11 -11.87 34.06 3.43
C ILE A 11 -12.81 33.06 4.09
N VAL A 12 -14.08 33.45 4.31
CA VAL A 12 -15.10 32.57 4.91
C VAL A 12 -16.18 32.25 3.89
N ALA A 13 -16.46 30.97 3.71
CA ALA A 13 -17.46 30.42 2.79
C ALA A 13 -18.32 29.37 3.52
N ALA A 14 -19.09 29.81 4.51
CA ALA A 14 -19.95 28.95 5.33
C ALA A 14 -21.37 29.51 5.51
N PRO A 15 -22.09 29.87 4.42
CA PRO A 15 -23.37 30.58 4.48
C PRO A 15 -24.53 29.75 5.06
N ASP A 16 -24.38 28.42 5.09
CA ASP A 16 -25.31 27.42 5.60
C ASP A 16 -25.19 27.18 7.11
N LEU A 17 -24.16 27.72 7.77
CA LEU A 17 -23.99 27.60 9.21
C LEU A 17 -24.68 28.75 9.93
N ASP A 18 -25.64 28.44 10.81
CA ASP A 18 -26.35 29.43 11.64
C ASP A 18 -25.40 30.28 12.50
N ILE A 19 -24.21 29.76 12.82
CA ILE A 19 -23.19 30.45 13.63
C ILE A 19 -22.37 31.47 12.83
N GLU A 20 -22.45 31.50 11.50
CA GLU A 20 -21.61 32.33 10.64
C GLU A 20 -21.77 33.84 10.88
N PRO A 21 -22.98 34.41 11.01
CA PRO A 21 -23.15 35.84 11.22
C PRO A 21 -22.57 36.33 12.55
N GLU A 22 -22.76 35.53 13.61
CA GLU A 22 -22.26 35.83 14.96
C GLU A 22 -20.73 35.67 15.02
N MET A 23 -20.18 34.65 14.34
CA MET A 23 -18.74 34.47 14.16
C MET A 23 -18.11 35.67 13.45
N VAL A 24 -18.72 36.19 12.39
CA VAL A 24 -18.24 37.37 11.66
C VAL A 24 -18.24 38.62 12.55
N GLN A 25 -19.29 38.82 13.34
CA GLN A 25 -19.39 39.95 14.28
C GLN A 25 -18.32 39.88 15.37
N LEU A 26 -18.11 38.71 15.96
CA LEU A 26 -17.09 38.49 16.98
C LEU A 26 -15.66 38.58 16.42
N ALA A 27 -15.44 38.19 15.16
CA ALA A 27 -14.15 38.31 14.50
C ALA A 27 -13.66 39.77 14.44
N ALA A 28 -14.56 40.73 14.27
CA ALA A 28 -14.24 42.17 14.21
C ALA A 28 -13.59 42.71 15.50
N GLY A 29 -13.78 42.03 16.64
CA GLY A 29 -13.14 42.34 17.92
C GLY A 29 -11.95 41.44 18.29
N SER A 30 -11.50 40.58 17.36
CA SER A 30 -10.49 39.54 17.60
C SER A 30 -9.22 39.76 16.77
N SER A 31 -8.23 38.88 16.94
CA SER A 31 -7.02 38.85 16.10
C SER A 31 -7.23 38.22 14.71
N LEU A 32 -8.45 37.78 14.37
CA LEU A 32 -8.82 37.22 13.06
C LEU A 32 -9.53 38.26 12.18
N ARG A 33 -8.96 38.54 11.00
CA ARG A 33 -9.55 39.43 10.01
C ARG A 33 -10.21 38.63 8.89
N ILE A 34 -11.54 38.72 8.79
CA ILE A 34 -12.29 38.12 7.67
C ILE A 34 -12.20 39.08 6.48
N LEU A 35 -11.52 38.67 5.41
CA LEU A 35 -11.31 39.48 4.21
C LEU A 35 -12.55 39.53 3.34
N ARG A 36 -13.20 38.39 3.20
CA ARG A 36 -14.39 38.24 2.37
C ARG A 36 -15.29 37.13 2.87
N ARG A 37 -16.59 37.33 2.68
CA ARG A 37 -17.63 36.33 2.88
C ARG A 37 -18.12 35.89 1.51
N CYS A 38 -17.99 34.60 1.22
CA CYS A 38 -18.39 34.00 -0.05
C CYS A 38 -19.66 33.19 0.14
N LEU A 39 -20.63 33.36 -0.77
CA LEU A 39 -21.94 32.71 -0.66
C LEU A 39 -22.03 31.40 -1.44
N ASP A 40 -21.12 31.17 -2.39
CA ASP A 40 -21.05 29.94 -3.17
C ASP A 40 -19.63 29.66 -3.68
N ALA A 41 -19.43 28.48 -4.27
CA ALA A 41 -18.13 28.05 -4.79
C ALA A 41 -17.56 28.95 -5.90
N ALA A 42 -18.41 29.59 -6.72
CA ALA A 42 -17.94 30.45 -7.81
C ALA A 42 -17.42 31.78 -7.25
N ASP A 43 -18.14 32.36 -6.29
CA ASP A 43 -17.70 33.54 -5.54
C ASP A 43 -16.40 33.26 -4.77
N LEU A 44 -16.29 32.08 -4.13
CA LEU A 44 -15.08 31.64 -3.45
C LEU A 44 -13.87 31.56 -4.40
N LEU A 45 -14.01 30.94 -5.57
CA LEU A 45 -12.93 30.84 -6.55
C LEU A 45 -12.53 32.22 -7.10
N ALA A 46 -13.50 33.10 -7.37
CA ALA A 46 -13.25 34.44 -7.85
C ALA A 46 -12.45 35.26 -6.83
N VAL A 47 -12.86 35.27 -5.57
CA VAL A 47 -12.17 35.97 -4.48
C VAL A 47 -10.78 35.38 -4.25
N ALA A 48 -10.68 34.06 -4.22
CA ALA A 48 -9.41 33.40 -4.03
C ALA A 48 -8.42 33.78 -5.15
N SER A 49 -8.87 33.88 -6.41
CA SER A 49 -8.01 34.30 -7.54
C SER A 49 -7.39 35.69 -7.38
N VAL A 50 -8.07 36.61 -6.69
CA VAL A 50 -7.62 37.98 -6.44
C VAL A 50 -6.65 38.03 -5.24
N GLU A 51 -6.84 37.14 -4.25
CA GLU A 51 -6.03 37.08 -3.03
C GLU A 51 -5.30 35.72 -2.91
N PRO A 52 -4.18 35.52 -3.65
CA PRO A 52 -3.38 34.31 -3.57
C PRO A 52 -2.75 34.13 -2.18
N GLY A 53 -2.71 32.90 -1.69
CA GLY A 53 -2.14 32.54 -0.39
C GLY A 53 -3.05 32.78 0.82
N THR A 54 -4.20 33.45 0.66
CA THR A 54 -5.16 33.63 1.76
C THR A 54 -5.81 32.30 2.18
N PRO A 55 -5.78 31.93 3.46
CA PRO A 55 -6.49 30.76 3.99
C PRO A 55 -8.01 30.83 3.77
N VAL A 56 -8.60 29.68 3.46
CA VAL A 56 -10.05 29.54 3.21
C VAL A 56 -10.68 28.71 4.32
N VAL A 57 -11.77 29.23 4.89
CA VAL A 57 -12.63 28.51 5.82
C VAL A 57 -13.95 28.23 5.12
N LEU A 58 -14.36 26.96 4.99
CA LEU A 58 -15.56 26.58 4.25
C LEU A 58 -16.40 25.52 4.97
N SER A 59 -17.69 25.47 4.71
CA SER A 59 -18.61 24.45 5.23
C SER A 59 -18.90 23.36 4.20
N ALA A 60 -19.46 22.24 4.67
CA ALA A 60 -19.90 21.15 3.80
C ALA A 60 -21.09 21.55 2.90
N GLY A 61 -21.97 22.44 3.37
CA GLY A 61 -23.17 22.87 2.67
C GLY A 61 -22.98 24.08 1.73
N LEU A 62 -21.73 24.51 1.49
CA LEU A 62 -21.46 25.58 0.53
C LEU A 62 -22.03 25.23 -0.86
N PRO A 63 -22.89 26.08 -1.45
CA PRO A 63 -23.50 25.78 -2.74
C PRO A 63 -22.49 25.56 -3.87
N ARG A 64 -22.70 24.49 -4.65
CA ARG A 64 -21.85 24.06 -5.78
C ARG A 64 -20.42 23.69 -5.39
N LEU A 65 -20.17 23.36 -4.13
CA LEU A 65 -18.89 22.81 -3.69
C LEU A 65 -18.71 21.39 -4.24
N THR A 66 -17.62 21.17 -4.95
CA THR A 66 -17.21 19.85 -5.48
C THR A 66 -15.77 19.56 -5.08
N SER A 67 -15.36 18.30 -5.20
CA SER A 67 -13.96 17.91 -4.98
C SER A 67 -12.99 18.62 -5.93
N GLU A 68 -13.43 18.96 -7.14
CA GLU A 68 -12.64 19.72 -8.13
C GLU A 68 -12.43 21.18 -7.69
N VAL A 69 -13.43 21.82 -7.09
CA VAL A 69 -13.29 23.16 -6.49
C VAL A 69 -12.27 23.13 -5.35
N VAL A 70 -12.36 22.15 -4.46
CA VAL A 70 -11.41 21.98 -3.35
C VAL A 70 -10.00 21.71 -3.87
N ALA A 71 -9.85 20.81 -4.85
CA ALA A 71 -8.57 20.52 -5.48
C ALA A 71 -7.95 21.77 -6.14
N THR A 72 -8.76 22.58 -6.82
CA THR A 72 -8.31 23.84 -7.43
C THR A 72 -7.79 24.82 -6.38
N LEU A 73 -8.47 24.93 -5.24
CA LEU A 73 -8.02 25.76 -4.11
C LEU A 73 -6.73 25.21 -3.48
N GLN A 74 -6.58 23.88 -3.36
CA GLN A 74 -5.38 23.24 -2.82
C GLN A 74 -4.16 23.39 -3.74
N GLN A 75 -4.36 23.26 -5.06
CA GLN A 75 -3.28 23.46 -6.06
C GLN A 75 -2.67 24.86 -5.99
N SER A 76 -3.41 25.85 -5.50
CA SER A 76 -2.89 27.20 -5.27
C SER A 76 -2.07 27.36 -3.98
N GLY A 77 -1.81 26.27 -3.25
CA GLY A 77 -0.99 26.26 -2.03
C GLY A 77 -1.65 26.92 -0.82
N ARG A 78 -2.98 27.12 -0.84
CA ARG A 78 -3.73 27.76 0.24
C ARG A 78 -4.09 26.76 1.33
N THR A 79 -4.11 27.23 2.58
CA THR A 79 -4.66 26.46 3.71
C THR A 79 -6.19 26.41 3.62
N ILE A 80 -6.77 25.22 3.72
CA ILE A 80 -8.23 25.02 3.73
C ILE A 80 -8.65 24.43 5.07
N ILE A 81 -9.62 25.07 5.72
CA ILE A 81 -10.19 24.64 6.99
C ILE A 81 -11.70 24.40 6.78
N GLY A 82 -12.14 23.16 7.01
CA GLY A 82 -13.55 22.81 7.01
C GLY A 82 -14.25 23.22 8.32
N LEU A 83 -15.50 23.65 8.24
CA LEU A 83 -16.40 23.82 9.38
C LEU A 83 -17.53 22.79 9.26
N ALA A 84 -17.54 21.82 10.16
CA ALA A 84 -18.55 20.77 10.22
C ALA A 84 -19.55 21.07 11.34
N HIS A 85 -20.85 21.12 11.06
CA HIS A 85 -21.86 21.23 12.11
C HIS A 85 -22.06 19.90 12.85
N ASP A 86 -22.09 18.81 12.09
CA ASP A 86 -22.33 17.46 12.59
C ASP A 86 -21.31 16.43 12.02
N PRO A 87 -21.35 15.16 12.48
CA PRO A 87 -20.46 14.11 11.96
C PRO A 87 -20.66 13.80 10.46
N ALA A 88 -21.84 14.05 9.90
CA ALA A 88 -22.11 13.82 8.48
C ALA A 88 -21.45 14.89 7.61
N ASP A 89 -21.45 16.15 8.04
CA ASP A 89 -20.73 17.24 7.41
C ASP A 89 -19.21 17.02 7.46
N HIS A 90 -18.71 16.49 8.58
CA HIS A 90 -17.30 16.13 8.70
C HIS A 90 -16.90 15.08 7.66
N GLU A 91 -17.74 14.06 7.45
CA GLU A 91 -17.50 13.05 6.43
C GLU A 91 -17.65 13.60 5.00
N ARG A 92 -18.61 14.49 4.75
CA ARG A 92 -18.77 15.17 3.45
C ARG A 92 -17.53 16.01 3.11
N LEU A 93 -17.01 16.78 4.06
CA LEU A 93 -15.79 17.58 3.89
C LEU A 93 -14.59 16.69 3.58
N ARG A 94 -14.48 15.52 4.25
CA ARG A 94 -13.44 14.53 3.98
C ARG A 94 -13.53 13.97 2.56
N VAL A 95 -14.74 13.63 2.09
CA VAL A 95 -14.98 13.14 0.72
C VAL A 95 -14.66 14.21 -0.32
N LEU A 96 -14.90 15.48 -0.02
CA LEU A 96 -14.55 16.61 -0.88
C LEU A 96 -13.05 16.93 -0.90
N GLY A 97 -12.24 16.27 -0.05
CA GLY A 97 -10.79 16.42 -0.02
C GLY A 97 -10.27 17.43 1.01
N VAL A 98 -11.11 17.88 1.94
CA VAL A 98 -10.69 18.77 3.04
C VAL A 98 -10.04 17.94 4.15
N THR A 99 -8.77 18.20 4.40
CA THR A 99 -7.92 17.41 5.32
C THR A 99 -7.96 17.88 6.77
N PHE A 100 -8.48 19.09 7.02
CA PHE A 100 -8.59 19.66 8.35
C PHE A 100 -9.97 20.30 8.52
N ALA A 101 -10.76 19.79 9.47
CA ALA A 101 -12.09 20.31 9.76
C ALA A 101 -12.26 20.55 11.28
N LEU A 102 -12.92 21.65 11.61
CA LEU A 102 -13.31 22.03 12.97
C LEU A 102 -14.81 21.79 13.15
N VAL A 103 -15.21 21.41 14.37
CA VAL A 103 -16.63 21.24 14.70
C VAL A 103 -17.21 22.59 15.13
N ALA A 104 -18.20 23.05 14.39
CA ALA A 104 -18.91 24.31 14.56
C ALA A 104 -19.88 24.26 15.76
N ARG A 105 -19.33 24.22 17.00
CA ARG A 105 -20.12 24.16 18.24
C ARG A 105 -20.67 25.51 18.68
N THR A 106 -19.80 26.51 18.83
CA THR A 106 -20.13 27.87 19.26
C THR A 106 -19.20 28.87 18.58
N PRO A 107 -19.68 30.06 18.19
CA PRO A 107 -18.87 31.06 17.49
C PRO A 107 -17.53 31.39 18.17
N GLU A 108 -17.53 31.58 19.49
CA GLU A 108 -16.33 31.95 20.26
C GLU A 108 -15.24 30.87 20.23
N VAL A 109 -15.63 29.60 20.34
CA VAL A 109 -14.71 28.46 20.31
C VAL A 109 -14.14 28.28 18.89
N VAL A 110 -14.99 28.39 17.87
CA VAL A 110 -14.56 28.30 16.47
C VAL A 110 -13.56 29.39 16.12
N LEU A 111 -13.80 30.64 16.55
CA LEU A 111 -12.86 31.74 16.32
C LEU A 111 -11.51 31.51 16.99
N LYS A 112 -11.49 31.07 18.26
CA LYS A 112 -10.25 30.74 18.96
C LYS A 112 -9.47 29.62 18.26
N GLN A 113 -10.18 28.59 17.79
CA GLN A 113 -9.58 27.48 17.05
C GLN A 113 -9.05 27.92 15.68
N LEU A 114 -9.78 28.78 14.95
CA LEU A 114 -9.34 29.34 13.67
C LEU A 114 -8.08 30.21 13.85
N VAL A 115 -8.06 31.11 14.83
CA VAL A 115 -6.88 31.92 15.14
C VAL A 115 -5.67 31.03 15.45
N THR A 116 -5.87 29.99 16.26
CA THR A 116 -4.80 29.06 16.64
C THR A 116 -4.28 28.27 15.43
N ALA A 117 -5.20 27.78 14.59
CA ALA A 117 -4.86 27.05 13.38
C ALA A 117 -4.12 27.94 12.35
N LEU A 118 -4.50 29.21 12.23
CA LEU A 118 -3.92 30.13 11.24
C LEU A 118 -2.60 30.78 11.69
N LEU A 119 -2.38 30.95 13.00
CA LEU A 119 -1.17 31.60 13.54
C LEU A 119 -0.06 30.61 13.93
N SER A 120 -0.35 29.31 14.00
CA SER A 120 0.69 28.32 14.30
C SER A 120 1.54 28.08 13.05
N PRO A 121 2.88 28.20 13.11
CA PRO A 121 3.78 27.88 11.99
C PRO A 121 3.83 26.36 11.66
N ALA A 122 2.98 25.56 12.29
CA ALA A 122 2.90 24.11 12.18
C ALA A 122 1.88 23.59 11.14
N VAL A 123 1.31 24.46 10.28
CA VAL A 123 0.41 24.01 9.20
C VAL A 123 1.16 23.46 7.97
N SER A 124 2.50 23.54 7.96
CA SER A 124 3.32 22.90 6.91
C SER A 124 4.00 21.60 7.31
N GLU A 125 4.04 21.19 8.58
CA GLU A 125 4.64 19.90 8.96
C GLU A 125 4.23 19.45 10.38
N ARG A 126 3.69 18.23 10.48
CA ARG A 126 3.45 17.36 11.68
C ARG A 126 2.31 17.74 12.62
N LYS A 127 1.25 16.93 12.69
CA LYS A 127 1.00 15.61 13.39
C LYS A 127 0.23 15.92 14.67
N ASP A 128 -0.88 15.21 14.90
CA ASP A 128 -1.22 14.57 16.18
C ASP A 128 -2.50 13.72 16.01
N TRP A 129 -2.36 12.42 16.26
CA TRP A 129 -3.48 11.57 16.60
C TRP A 129 -3.55 11.56 18.12
N GLU A 130 -4.51 12.28 18.68
CA GLU A 130 -5.08 11.98 19.98
C GLU A 130 -6.60 11.89 19.80
N THR A 131 -7.11 10.67 19.63
CA THR A 131 -8.50 10.36 19.95
C THR A 131 -8.54 9.04 20.69
N GLY A 132 -8.57 9.13 22.01
CA GLY A 132 -9.09 8.07 22.85
C GLY A 132 -10.58 7.86 22.55
N ALA A 133 -10.93 6.61 22.24
CA ALA A 133 -12.15 5.90 22.62
C ALA A 133 -12.57 4.91 21.51
N TRP A 134 -11.75 3.88 21.31
CA TRP A 134 -12.22 2.57 20.87
C TRP A 134 -11.51 1.54 21.74
N SER A 135 -12.28 0.81 22.55
CA SER A 135 -11.78 -0.26 23.40
C SER A 135 -11.04 -1.31 22.57
N GLU A 136 -9.85 -1.68 23.02
CA GLU A 136 -8.95 -2.65 22.40
C GLU A 136 -9.65 -3.99 22.13
N PRO A 137 -9.61 -4.51 20.89
CA PRO A 137 -9.37 -5.92 20.68
C PRO A 137 -7.87 -6.15 20.92
N ASP A 138 -7.58 -6.76 22.06
CA ASP A 138 -6.35 -7.43 22.45
C ASP A 138 -5.51 -7.89 21.25
N GLN A 139 -4.42 -7.17 20.94
CA GLN A 139 -3.10 -7.64 20.47
C GLN A 139 -2.23 -6.44 20.09
N VAL A 140 -1.46 -5.99 21.08
CA VAL A 140 -0.19 -5.29 20.86
C VAL A 140 0.62 -6.09 19.83
N VAL A 141 0.84 -5.53 18.64
CA VAL A 141 1.90 -5.97 17.75
C VAL A 141 3.22 -5.75 18.50
N THR A 142 3.81 -6.86 18.95
CA THR A 142 5.12 -6.96 19.61
C THR A 142 6.17 -6.03 18.95
N PRO A 143 7.14 -5.44 19.71
CA PRO A 143 8.10 -4.49 19.17
C PRO A 143 8.94 -5.06 18.01
N PRO A 144 9.48 -4.21 17.11
CA PRO A 144 10.29 -4.58 15.94
C PRO A 144 11.57 -5.41 16.23
N ASP A 145 11.95 -5.60 17.50
CA ASP A 145 13.20 -6.26 17.93
C ASP A 145 13.42 -7.67 17.34
N ARG A 146 12.36 -8.42 17.06
CA ARG A 146 12.52 -9.80 16.58
C ARG A 146 12.79 -9.95 15.09
N LEU A 147 12.45 -8.95 14.28
CA LEU A 147 12.87 -8.94 12.87
C LEU A 147 14.34 -8.53 12.80
N LEU A 148 14.70 -7.47 13.53
CA LEU A 148 16.07 -6.93 13.58
C LEU A 148 17.08 -7.97 14.06
N THR A 149 16.73 -8.79 15.06
CA THR A 149 17.60 -9.89 15.53
C THR A 149 17.85 -11.00 14.51
N LYS A 150 17.03 -11.10 13.45
CA LYS A 150 17.25 -12.04 12.34
C LYS A 150 18.00 -11.44 11.17
N LEU A 151 18.10 -10.11 11.07
CA LEU A 151 18.90 -9.46 10.04
C LEU A 151 20.37 -9.78 10.29
N LYS A 152 21.05 -10.34 9.29
CA LYS A 152 22.49 -10.59 9.31
C LYS A 152 23.21 -9.48 8.56
N SER A 153 24.55 -9.44 8.65
CA SER A 153 25.43 -8.64 7.79
C SER A 153 25.01 -8.73 6.32
N PRO A 154 25.34 -7.73 5.45
CA PRO A 154 24.79 -7.62 4.10
C PRO A 154 24.71 -8.97 3.40
N VAL A 155 23.48 -9.38 3.07
CA VAL A 155 23.19 -10.66 2.43
C VAL A 155 23.01 -10.45 0.93
N ASP A 156 23.32 -11.46 0.12
CA ASP A 156 22.79 -11.53 -1.25
C ASP A 156 21.49 -12.33 -1.19
N GLY A 157 20.42 -11.65 -0.76
CA GLY A 157 19.11 -12.25 -0.52
C GLY A 157 18.42 -12.72 -1.80
N ARG A 158 17.47 -13.64 -1.64
CA ARG A 158 16.69 -14.19 -2.76
C ARG A 158 15.37 -13.47 -2.93
N MET A 159 15.00 -13.21 -4.17
CA MET A 159 13.76 -12.53 -4.51
C MET A 159 12.80 -13.49 -5.20
N LEU A 160 11.59 -13.62 -4.67
CA LEU A 160 10.56 -14.52 -5.17
C LEU A 160 9.38 -13.68 -5.64
N ALA A 161 9.06 -13.70 -6.94
CA ALA A 161 7.86 -13.04 -7.44
C ALA A 161 6.67 -13.99 -7.38
N LEU A 162 5.55 -13.53 -6.84
CA LEU A 162 4.30 -14.27 -6.79
C LEU A 162 3.28 -13.62 -7.70
N TRP A 163 2.91 -14.34 -8.74
CA TRP A 163 2.01 -13.88 -9.78
C TRP A 163 0.81 -14.82 -9.90
N GLY A 164 -0.26 -14.37 -10.52
CA GLY A 164 -1.41 -15.23 -10.84
C GLY A 164 -2.40 -14.48 -11.73
N PRO A 165 -3.10 -15.18 -12.62
CA PRO A 165 -4.01 -14.56 -13.58
C PRO A 165 -5.20 -13.90 -12.89
N SER A 166 -5.87 -12.97 -13.60
CA SER A 166 -7.05 -12.28 -13.08
C SER A 166 -8.12 -13.27 -12.62
N GLY A 167 -8.66 -13.06 -11.42
CA GLY A 167 -9.67 -13.95 -10.84
C GLY A 167 -9.13 -15.29 -10.33
N ALA A 168 -7.82 -15.44 -10.14
CA ALA A 168 -7.22 -16.47 -9.28
C ALA A 168 -6.99 -15.88 -7.88
N PRO A 169 -7.98 -15.94 -6.96
CA PRO A 169 -7.81 -15.38 -5.63
C PRO A 169 -6.74 -16.15 -4.85
N GLY A 170 -6.00 -15.43 -4.02
CA GLY A 170 -5.12 -16.04 -3.03
C GLY A 170 -3.62 -15.94 -3.28
N ARG A 171 -3.16 -15.13 -4.23
CA ARG A 171 -1.73 -14.82 -4.45
C ARG A 171 -1.08 -14.23 -3.21
N THR A 172 -1.68 -13.18 -2.64
CA THR A 172 -1.22 -12.51 -1.42
C THR A 172 -1.15 -13.48 -0.23
N THR A 173 -2.14 -14.38 -0.10
CA THR A 173 -2.09 -15.43 0.93
C THR A 173 -0.94 -16.41 0.67
N THR A 174 -0.69 -16.79 -0.58
CA THR A 174 0.44 -17.66 -0.95
C THR A 174 1.77 -16.96 -0.67
N ALA A 175 1.88 -15.64 -0.92
CA ALA A 175 3.08 -14.86 -0.62
C ALA A 175 3.40 -14.87 0.86
N LEU A 176 2.37 -14.66 1.69
CA LEU A 176 2.50 -14.76 3.14
C LEU A 176 2.83 -16.20 3.58
N ALA A 177 2.29 -17.24 2.92
CA ALA A 177 2.58 -18.64 3.24
C ALA A 177 4.03 -19.02 2.90
N VAL A 178 4.55 -18.55 1.76
CA VAL A 178 5.96 -18.70 1.37
C VAL A 178 6.87 -17.99 2.38
N ALA A 179 6.55 -16.74 2.72
CA ALA A 179 7.28 -15.99 3.75
C ALA A 179 7.29 -16.75 5.09
N ARG A 180 6.19 -17.41 5.43
CA ARG A 180 6.11 -18.20 6.65
C ARG A 180 7.04 -19.41 6.64
N LEU A 181 7.12 -20.14 5.53
CA LEU A 181 8.04 -21.26 5.33
C LEU A 181 9.49 -20.80 5.50
N VAL A 182 9.86 -19.73 4.81
CA VAL A 182 11.18 -19.11 4.90
C VAL A 182 11.51 -18.69 6.34
N ALA A 183 10.58 -18.02 7.03
CA ALA A 183 10.78 -17.60 8.40
C ALA A 183 10.88 -18.78 9.38
N ALA A 184 10.17 -19.88 9.12
CA ALA A 184 10.23 -21.12 9.88
C ALA A 184 11.59 -21.82 9.73
N ALA A 185 12.21 -21.72 8.56
CA ALA A 185 13.60 -22.13 8.30
C ALA A 185 14.66 -21.19 8.93
N GLY A 186 14.23 -20.25 9.79
CA GLY A 186 15.12 -19.37 10.54
C GLY A 186 15.64 -18.17 9.75
N LYS A 187 15.14 -17.94 8.53
CA LYS A 187 15.52 -16.81 7.69
C LYS A 187 14.71 -15.55 8.01
N SER A 188 15.24 -14.40 7.62
CA SER A 188 14.54 -13.12 7.57
C SER A 188 13.84 -12.98 6.22
N VAL A 189 12.60 -12.49 6.21
CA VAL A 189 11.85 -12.28 4.97
C VAL A 189 11.05 -10.99 5.01
N CYS A 190 11.04 -10.29 3.88
CA CYS A 190 10.15 -9.17 3.63
C CYS A 190 9.13 -9.52 2.54
N VAL A 191 7.84 -9.25 2.77
CA VAL A 191 6.80 -9.34 1.74
C VAL A 191 6.46 -7.94 1.26
N ILE A 192 6.51 -7.70 -0.05
CA ILE A 192 6.22 -6.40 -0.65
C ILE A 192 4.98 -6.56 -1.51
N ASP A 193 4.00 -5.69 -1.31
CA ASP A 193 2.82 -5.60 -2.18
C ASP A 193 3.12 -4.67 -3.36
N ALA A 194 3.28 -5.26 -4.53
CA ALA A 194 3.44 -4.57 -5.80
C ALA A 194 2.25 -4.86 -6.74
N ASP A 195 1.11 -5.34 -6.22
CA ASP A 195 -0.13 -5.41 -6.99
C ASP A 195 -0.80 -4.03 -7.03
N THR A 196 -0.46 -3.28 -8.07
CA THR A 196 -1.08 -1.98 -8.35
C THR A 196 -2.53 -2.08 -8.84
N SER A 197 -3.07 -3.28 -9.08
CA SER A 197 -4.47 -3.48 -9.48
C SER A 197 -5.40 -3.78 -8.30
N GLY A 198 -4.85 -4.38 -7.24
CA GLY A 198 -5.63 -4.86 -6.10
C GLY A 198 -4.77 -5.02 -4.85
N PRO A 199 -4.19 -3.93 -4.32
CA PRO A 199 -3.35 -3.99 -3.13
C PRO A 199 -4.16 -4.54 -1.96
N ALA A 200 -3.59 -5.51 -1.24
CA ALA A 200 -4.32 -6.30 -0.24
C ALA A 200 -3.48 -6.69 0.99
N LEU A 201 -2.15 -6.56 0.93
CA LEU A 201 -1.25 -7.11 1.94
C LEU A 201 -1.47 -6.53 3.34
N THR A 202 -1.59 -5.21 3.46
CA THR A 202 -1.77 -4.52 4.75
C THR A 202 -3.12 -4.86 5.38
N ILE A 203 -4.19 -4.84 4.58
CA ILE A 203 -5.54 -5.25 4.99
C ILE A 203 -5.54 -6.71 5.48
N MET A 204 -4.94 -7.62 4.72
CA MET A 204 -4.85 -9.03 5.10
C MET A 204 -4.05 -9.24 6.39
N CYS A 205 -3.04 -8.42 6.63
CA CYS A 205 -2.21 -8.49 7.84
C CYS A 205 -2.79 -7.72 9.03
N GLY A 206 -3.90 -7.00 8.88
CA GLY A 206 -4.45 -6.12 9.91
C GLY A 206 -3.53 -4.95 10.27
N VAL A 207 -2.65 -4.56 9.34
CA VAL A 207 -1.66 -3.50 9.56
C VAL A 207 -2.27 -2.17 9.10
N VAL A 208 -2.29 -1.20 10.00
CA VAL A 208 -2.66 0.18 9.70
C VAL A 208 -1.38 0.94 9.36
N GLU A 209 -1.40 1.65 8.23
CA GLU A 209 -0.31 2.52 7.81
C GLU A 209 -0.84 3.94 7.55
N ASP A 210 -0.10 4.95 8.01
CA ASP A 210 -0.43 6.36 7.75
C ASP A 210 -0.17 6.74 6.28
N ALA A 211 0.75 6.03 5.63
CA ALA A 211 1.13 6.20 4.24
C ALA A 211 1.57 4.86 3.64
N SER A 212 1.41 4.72 2.32
CA SER A 212 1.84 3.54 1.57
C SER A 212 3.34 3.30 1.72
N GLY A 213 3.70 2.18 2.35
CA GLY A 213 5.10 1.83 2.62
C GLY A 213 5.97 1.79 1.34
N VAL A 214 5.48 1.20 0.27
CA VAL A 214 6.23 1.10 -1.00
C VAL A 214 6.40 2.48 -1.66
N VAL A 215 5.39 3.35 -1.60
CA VAL A 215 5.48 4.71 -2.17
C VAL A 215 6.49 5.55 -1.39
N VAL A 216 6.49 5.46 -0.06
CA VAL A 216 7.47 6.16 0.78
C VAL A 216 8.89 5.64 0.49
N ALA A 217 9.08 4.33 0.32
CA ALA A 217 10.37 3.76 -0.05
C ALA A 217 10.86 4.23 -1.43
N CYS A 218 9.97 4.29 -2.42
CA CYS A 218 10.28 4.82 -3.75
C CYS A 218 10.71 6.30 -3.69
N ARG A 219 10.03 7.12 -2.87
CA ARG A 219 10.42 8.52 -2.64
C ARG A 219 11.80 8.65 -2.02
N TYR A 220 12.16 7.77 -1.07
CA TYR A 220 13.53 7.74 -0.56
C TYR A 220 14.54 7.42 -1.66
N ALA A 221 14.20 6.52 -2.59
CA ALA A 221 15.07 6.17 -3.71
C ALA A 221 15.27 7.36 -4.67
N GLU A 222 14.19 8.07 -5.01
CA GLU A 222 14.20 9.25 -5.89
C GLU A 222 15.03 10.39 -5.31
N ASN A 223 14.93 10.59 -4.00
CA ASN A 223 15.67 11.62 -3.29
C ASN A 223 17.09 11.21 -2.90
N GLY A 224 17.55 10.01 -3.28
CA GLY A 224 18.88 9.50 -2.94
C GLY A 224 19.10 9.24 -1.44
N THR A 225 18.02 9.06 -0.67
CA THR A 225 18.01 8.84 0.79
C THR A 225 17.60 7.41 1.16
N LEU A 226 17.51 6.51 0.19
CA LEU A 226 17.22 5.10 0.43
C LEU A 226 18.48 4.37 0.93
N HIS A 227 18.46 3.99 2.20
CA HIS A 227 19.47 3.18 2.89
C HIS A 227 18.76 2.18 3.82
N THR A 228 19.50 1.24 4.40
CA THR A 228 18.90 0.15 5.21
C THR A 228 17.98 0.67 6.31
N GLU A 229 18.37 1.72 7.04
CA GLU A 229 17.54 2.30 8.11
C GLU A 229 16.24 2.94 7.57
N SER A 230 16.31 3.71 6.48
CA SER A 230 15.12 4.33 5.88
C SER A 230 14.19 3.29 5.25
N LEU A 231 14.73 2.20 4.69
CA LEU A 231 13.95 1.03 4.30
C LEU A 231 13.26 0.37 5.51
N LEU A 232 14.00 0.09 6.58
CA LEU A 232 13.43 -0.55 7.77
C LEU A 232 12.36 0.32 8.45
N SER A 233 12.40 1.64 8.29
CA SER A 233 11.37 2.56 8.80
C SER A 233 9.97 2.36 8.19
N VAL A 234 9.90 1.89 6.94
CA VAL A 234 8.63 1.62 6.25
C VAL A 234 8.17 0.17 6.42
N VAL A 235 9.03 -0.72 6.92
CA VAL A 235 8.71 -2.12 7.15
C VAL A 235 7.81 -2.24 8.39
N ARG A 236 6.78 -3.08 8.29
CA ARG A 236 5.90 -3.44 9.42
C ARG A 236 6.11 -4.90 9.76
N THR A 237 6.41 -5.19 11.02
CA THR A 237 6.58 -6.58 11.47
C THR A 237 5.21 -7.17 11.76
N VAL A 238 4.84 -8.25 11.07
CA VAL A 238 3.56 -8.95 11.29
C VAL A 238 3.74 -10.04 12.34
N VAL A 239 4.80 -10.85 12.19
CA VAL A 239 5.21 -11.88 13.14
C VAL A 239 6.73 -12.02 13.15
N THR A 240 7.27 -12.78 14.10
CA THR A 240 8.73 -12.97 14.25
C THR A 240 9.39 -13.44 12.94
N GLY A 241 10.26 -12.58 12.39
CA GLY A 241 11.04 -12.84 11.17
C GLY A 241 10.35 -12.51 9.85
N ILE A 242 9.13 -11.96 9.87
CA ILE A 242 8.39 -11.53 8.69
C ILE A 242 8.11 -10.03 8.79
N GLY A 243 8.75 -9.26 7.91
CA GLY A 243 8.40 -7.87 7.63
C GLY A 243 7.48 -7.77 6.42
N ILE A 244 6.66 -6.73 6.37
CA ILE A 244 5.87 -6.38 5.18
C ILE A 244 6.09 -4.92 4.79
N ILE A 245 5.98 -4.62 3.50
CA ILE A 245 5.90 -3.26 2.94
C ILE A 245 4.58 -3.19 2.18
N GLY A 246 3.68 -2.30 2.61
CA GLY A 246 2.36 -2.11 2.01
C GLY A 246 2.43 -1.54 0.60
N GLY A 247 1.41 -1.84 -0.19
CA GLY A 247 1.28 -1.45 -1.59
C GLY A 247 0.71 -0.05 -1.75
N VAL A 248 0.42 0.36 -2.98
CA VAL A 248 -0.27 1.64 -3.25
C VAL A 248 -1.60 1.72 -2.50
N SER A 249 -2.01 2.91 -2.06
CA SER A 249 -3.21 3.06 -1.23
C SER A 249 -4.52 2.86 -2.00
N HIS A 250 -4.48 2.98 -3.33
CA HIS A 250 -5.62 2.80 -4.22
C HIS A 250 -5.12 2.33 -5.61
N PRO A 251 -5.86 1.46 -6.33
CA PRO A 251 -5.48 1.01 -7.68
C PRO A 251 -5.24 2.13 -8.70
N ASP A 252 -5.92 3.27 -8.53
CA ASP A 252 -5.75 4.44 -9.43
C ASP A 252 -4.42 5.17 -9.21
N ARG A 253 -3.71 4.90 -8.11
CA ARG A 253 -2.41 5.51 -7.79
C ARG A 253 -1.23 4.65 -8.27
N TRP A 254 -1.46 3.81 -9.27
CA TRP A 254 -0.45 2.88 -9.80
C TRP A 254 0.80 3.60 -10.34
N GLU A 255 0.65 4.84 -10.83
CA GLU A 255 1.74 5.69 -11.36
C GLU A 255 2.75 6.12 -10.30
N GLU A 256 2.41 5.99 -9.01
CA GLU A 256 3.32 6.35 -7.92
C GLU A 256 4.48 5.37 -7.76
N LEU A 257 4.41 4.21 -8.41
CA LEU A 257 5.49 3.23 -8.41
C LEU A 257 6.35 3.37 -9.66
N HIS A 258 7.22 4.38 -9.65
CA HIS A 258 8.20 4.57 -10.72
C HIS A 258 9.12 3.34 -10.85
N PRO A 259 9.36 2.82 -12.07
CA PRO A 259 10.14 1.59 -12.29
C PRO A 259 11.57 1.65 -11.73
N HIS A 260 12.24 2.79 -11.89
CA HIS A 260 13.61 3.00 -11.41
C HIS A 260 13.67 2.98 -9.87
N SER A 261 12.76 3.70 -9.23
CA SER A 261 12.63 3.81 -7.78
C SER A 261 12.31 2.45 -7.16
N LEU A 262 11.33 1.74 -7.72
CA LEU A 262 10.96 0.40 -7.25
C LEU A 262 12.13 -0.58 -7.39
N ARG A 263 12.86 -0.54 -8.51
CA ARG A 263 14.06 -1.38 -8.69
C ARG A 263 15.08 -1.16 -7.58
N HIS A 264 15.36 0.08 -7.22
CA HIS A 264 16.28 0.39 -6.11
C HIS A 264 15.77 -0.12 -4.76
N VAL A 265 14.46 0.01 -4.49
CA VAL A 265 13.84 -0.55 -3.27
C VAL A 265 14.01 -2.06 -3.22
N LEU A 266 13.70 -2.77 -4.31
CA LEU A 266 13.85 -4.22 -4.41
C LEU A 266 15.32 -4.66 -4.22
N GLN A 267 16.27 -3.98 -4.86
CA GLN A 267 17.69 -4.26 -4.72
C GLN A 267 18.21 -4.03 -3.30
N LEU A 268 17.71 -3.01 -2.58
CA LEU A 268 18.05 -2.82 -1.18
C LEU A 268 17.40 -3.86 -0.27
N CYS A 269 16.16 -4.30 -0.58
CA CYS A 269 15.52 -5.41 0.13
C CYS A 269 16.33 -6.70 -0.01
N ARG A 270 16.82 -7.01 -1.21
CA ARG A 270 17.77 -8.11 -1.46
C ARG A 270 19.01 -8.04 -0.57
N LYS A 271 19.54 -6.84 -0.34
CA LYS A 271 20.73 -6.65 0.52
C LYS A 271 20.43 -6.72 2.03
N THR A 272 19.16 -6.57 2.40
CA THR A 272 18.72 -6.41 3.78
C THR A 272 18.14 -7.71 4.35
N PHE A 273 17.36 -8.45 3.56
CA PHE A 273 16.65 -9.66 4.00
C PHE A 273 17.22 -10.91 3.30
N ASP A 274 17.25 -12.06 3.99
CA ASP A 274 17.61 -13.33 3.33
C ASP A 274 16.67 -13.62 2.16
N TYR A 275 15.41 -13.20 2.26
CA TYR A 275 14.38 -13.34 1.25
C TYR A 275 13.49 -12.10 1.09
N THR A 276 13.08 -11.83 -0.14
CA THR A 276 12.04 -10.85 -0.47
C THR A 276 10.97 -11.52 -1.33
N CYS A 277 9.74 -11.58 -0.84
CA CYS A 277 8.59 -12.05 -1.61
C CYS A 277 7.85 -10.84 -2.19
N VAL A 278 7.70 -10.76 -3.51
CA VAL A 278 7.01 -9.64 -4.17
C VAL A 278 5.68 -10.15 -4.71
N ASP A 279 4.56 -9.73 -4.10
CA ASP A 279 3.22 -10.03 -4.60
C ASP A 279 2.88 -9.08 -5.75
N ILE A 280 2.65 -9.63 -6.94
CA ILE A 280 2.43 -8.84 -8.16
C ILE A 280 1.07 -9.13 -8.79
N GLY A 281 0.52 -8.09 -9.40
CA GLY A 281 -0.74 -8.13 -10.12
C GLY A 281 -0.74 -9.06 -11.33
N ALA A 282 -1.94 -9.40 -11.80
CA ALA A 282 -2.14 -10.31 -12.94
C ALA A 282 -1.65 -9.71 -14.27
N GLY A 283 -1.70 -8.39 -14.40
CA GLY A 283 -1.25 -7.70 -15.59
C GLY A 283 0.26 -7.82 -15.75
N VAL A 284 0.70 -8.42 -16.86
CA VAL A 284 2.09 -8.45 -17.30
C VAL A 284 2.12 -7.90 -18.72
N ASN A 285 2.99 -6.91 -18.99
CA ASN A 285 3.10 -6.32 -20.32
C ASN A 285 3.87 -7.27 -21.25
N ALA A 286 3.17 -8.27 -21.79
CA ALA A 286 3.70 -9.06 -22.89
C ALA A 286 3.42 -8.32 -24.21
N ASN A 287 4.40 -7.57 -24.71
CA ASN A 287 4.40 -6.97 -26.05
C ASN A 287 3.06 -6.35 -26.48
N SER A 288 2.63 -5.27 -25.84
CA SER A 288 1.56 -4.42 -26.38
C SER A 288 2.14 -3.64 -27.57
N ALA A 289 1.62 -3.85 -28.78
CA ALA A 289 1.97 -3.03 -29.97
C ALA A 289 1.64 -1.52 -29.80
N HIS A 290 0.94 -1.18 -28.72
CA HIS A 290 0.70 0.16 -28.21
C HIS A 290 1.64 0.46 -27.04
N GLN A 291 2.95 0.51 -27.31
CA GLN A 291 3.88 1.10 -26.37
C GLN A 291 3.68 2.61 -26.43
N GLU A 292 3.22 3.22 -25.33
CA GLU A 292 3.36 4.66 -25.17
C GLU A 292 4.87 4.97 -25.17
N ILE A 293 5.31 5.70 -26.19
CA ILE A 293 6.72 6.07 -26.39
C ILE A 293 7.20 7.00 -25.26
N PHE A 294 6.24 7.67 -24.59
CA PHE A 294 6.47 8.57 -23.48
C PHE A 294 5.41 8.31 -22.39
N GLY A 295 5.80 7.67 -21.28
CA GLY A 295 4.89 7.39 -20.16
C GLY A 295 5.30 6.18 -19.33
N GLN A 296 4.76 6.07 -18.10
CA GLN A 296 4.86 4.84 -17.31
C GLN A 296 3.84 3.83 -17.79
N GLN A 297 4.25 2.56 -17.94
CA GLN A 297 3.30 1.51 -18.30
C GLN A 297 2.53 1.02 -17.07
N ARG A 298 1.23 0.74 -17.25
CA ARG A 298 0.31 0.29 -16.18
C ARG A 298 0.81 -0.86 -15.32
N PHE A 299 1.55 -1.80 -15.92
CA PHE A 299 2.08 -3.00 -15.26
C PHE A 299 3.60 -2.99 -15.09
N SER A 300 4.21 -1.80 -15.10
CA SER A 300 5.66 -1.64 -14.93
C SER A 300 6.17 -2.15 -13.58
N ALA A 301 5.40 -2.00 -12.50
CA ALA A 301 5.73 -2.57 -11.20
C ALA A 301 5.88 -4.11 -11.23
N ALA A 302 4.96 -4.80 -11.92
CA ALA A 302 5.04 -6.24 -12.12
C ALA A 302 6.23 -6.63 -12.99
N ALA A 303 6.51 -5.86 -14.05
CA ALA A 303 7.67 -6.09 -14.92
C ALA A 303 9.00 -5.97 -14.15
N VAL A 304 9.19 -4.90 -13.36
CA VAL A 304 10.38 -4.70 -12.54
C VAL A 304 10.56 -5.81 -11.51
N ALA A 305 9.48 -6.23 -10.85
CA ALA A 305 9.51 -7.34 -9.90
C ALA A 305 9.89 -8.67 -10.57
N LEU A 306 9.36 -8.94 -11.78
CA LEU A 306 9.73 -10.12 -12.56
C LEU A 306 11.20 -10.08 -12.96
N GLU A 307 11.68 -8.94 -13.49
CA GLU A 307 13.09 -8.73 -13.86
C GLU A 307 14.03 -8.99 -12.67
N GLU A 308 13.73 -8.40 -11.52
CA GLU A 308 14.56 -8.50 -10.32
C GLU A 308 14.44 -9.85 -9.59
N SER A 309 13.37 -10.63 -9.79
CA SER A 309 13.18 -11.91 -9.08
C SER A 309 14.21 -12.98 -9.43
N ASP A 310 14.55 -13.87 -8.50
CA ASP A 310 15.35 -15.08 -8.77
C ASP A 310 14.48 -16.24 -9.27
N ALA A 311 13.22 -16.32 -8.80
CA ALA A 311 12.25 -17.32 -9.20
C ALA A 311 10.82 -16.76 -9.19
N VAL A 312 9.95 -17.34 -10.00
CA VAL A 312 8.54 -16.92 -10.12
C VAL A 312 7.61 -18.07 -9.76
N LEU A 313 6.61 -17.79 -8.91
CA LEU A 313 5.52 -18.71 -8.60
C LEU A 313 4.21 -18.20 -9.21
N ALA A 314 3.71 -18.93 -10.20
CA ALA A 314 2.39 -18.70 -10.77
C ALA A 314 1.32 -19.41 -9.94
N VAL A 315 0.44 -18.64 -9.31
CA VAL A 315 -0.61 -19.13 -8.41
C VAL A 315 -1.91 -19.26 -9.19
N GLY A 316 -2.44 -20.48 -9.27
CA GLY A 316 -3.74 -20.80 -9.83
C GLY A 316 -4.72 -21.31 -8.78
N ILE A 317 -5.99 -21.40 -9.15
CA ILE A 317 -7.04 -22.07 -8.35
C ILE A 317 -7.48 -23.34 -9.05
N ALA A 318 -7.73 -24.40 -8.28
CA ALA A 318 -8.28 -25.66 -8.76
C ALA A 318 -9.77 -25.47 -9.11
N SER A 319 -10.01 -24.91 -10.29
CA SER A 319 -11.32 -24.83 -10.93
C SER A 319 -11.15 -24.79 -12.44
N PRO A 320 -12.13 -25.24 -13.24
CA PRO A 320 -12.03 -25.22 -14.69
C PRO A 320 -11.71 -23.82 -15.25
N LEU A 321 -12.38 -22.78 -14.74
CA LEU A 321 -12.14 -21.40 -15.15
C LEU A 321 -10.76 -20.90 -14.70
N GLY A 322 -10.33 -21.25 -13.48
CA GLY A 322 -9.02 -20.88 -12.95
C GLY A 322 -7.87 -21.47 -13.76
N LEU A 323 -7.97 -22.76 -14.11
CA LEU A 323 -6.98 -23.45 -14.94
C LEU A 323 -6.94 -22.91 -16.36
N SER A 324 -8.11 -22.65 -16.97
CA SER A 324 -8.18 -22.04 -18.31
C SER A 324 -7.47 -20.69 -18.35
N ARG A 325 -7.74 -19.81 -17.39
CA ARG A 325 -7.08 -18.50 -17.29
C ARG A 325 -5.58 -18.59 -17.03
N LEU A 326 -5.16 -19.56 -16.20
CA LEU A 326 -3.74 -19.81 -15.95
C LEU A 326 -3.03 -20.24 -17.23
N LEU A 327 -3.54 -21.28 -17.92
CA LEU A 327 -2.97 -21.78 -19.17
C LEU A 327 -2.84 -20.70 -20.24
N GLN A 328 -3.85 -19.84 -20.38
CA GLN A 328 -3.82 -18.73 -21.34
C GLN A 328 -2.75 -17.68 -21.04
N ALA A 329 -2.47 -17.44 -19.76
CA ALA A 329 -1.58 -16.36 -19.34
C ALA A 329 -0.14 -16.82 -19.03
N LEU A 330 0.11 -18.12 -18.87
CA LEU A 330 1.42 -18.69 -18.58
C LEU A 330 2.47 -18.42 -19.67
N SER A 331 2.07 -18.42 -20.94
CA SER A 331 2.97 -18.12 -22.06
C SER A 331 3.48 -16.68 -21.99
N SER A 332 2.57 -15.72 -21.79
CA SER A 332 2.88 -14.30 -21.60
C SER A 332 3.76 -14.06 -20.38
N LEU A 333 3.44 -14.71 -19.25
CA LEU A 333 4.27 -14.64 -18.05
C LEU A 333 5.68 -15.17 -18.31
N SER A 334 5.81 -16.34 -18.92
CA SER A 334 7.11 -16.98 -19.17
C SER A 334 7.98 -16.13 -20.09
N ALA A 335 7.37 -15.49 -21.10
CA ALA A 335 8.06 -14.58 -22.01
C ALA A 335 8.63 -13.33 -21.31
N VAL A 336 7.88 -12.75 -20.35
CA VAL A 336 8.33 -11.57 -19.59
C VAL A 336 9.28 -11.93 -18.46
N ALA A 337 9.05 -13.06 -17.78
CA ALA A 337 9.89 -13.50 -16.68
C ALA A 337 11.30 -13.87 -17.13
N GLY A 338 11.46 -14.52 -18.29
CA GLY A 338 12.77 -14.93 -18.81
C GLY A 338 13.53 -15.90 -17.90
N LYS A 339 12.83 -16.54 -16.95
CA LYS A 339 13.38 -17.47 -15.94
C LYS A 339 12.36 -18.56 -15.60
N GLU A 340 12.78 -19.52 -14.77
CA GLU A 340 11.94 -20.65 -14.38
C GLU A 340 10.69 -20.17 -13.61
N VAL A 341 9.53 -20.63 -14.07
CA VAL A 341 8.22 -20.39 -13.46
C VAL A 341 7.73 -21.72 -12.89
N ALA A 342 7.51 -21.79 -11.58
CA ALA A 342 6.77 -22.88 -10.97
C ALA A 342 5.29 -22.53 -10.86
N ILE A 343 4.42 -23.54 -10.79
CA ILE A 343 2.97 -23.37 -10.71
C ILE A 343 2.46 -23.93 -9.39
N ALA A 344 1.85 -23.08 -8.57
CA ALA A 344 1.17 -23.48 -7.34
C ALA A 344 -0.34 -23.48 -7.54
N ILE A 345 -0.99 -24.63 -7.32
CA ILE A 345 -2.45 -24.76 -7.43
C ILE A 345 -3.10 -24.78 -6.06
N ARG A 346 -3.96 -23.78 -5.83
CA ARG A 346 -4.80 -23.67 -4.63
C ARG A 346 -6.05 -24.56 -4.74
N PRO A 347 -6.20 -25.58 -3.89
CA PRO A 347 -7.33 -26.48 -3.96
C PRO A 347 -8.61 -25.86 -3.42
N GLN A 348 -9.71 -26.11 -4.16
CA GLN A 348 -11.07 -26.29 -3.66
C GLN A 348 -11.02 -27.24 -2.46
N ASP A 349 -10.76 -28.51 -2.73
CA ASP A 349 -10.44 -29.62 -1.83
C ASP A 349 -9.25 -30.43 -2.40
N ALA A 350 -8.78 -31.42 -1.64
CA ALA A 350 -7.57 -32.16 -1.99
C ALA A 350 -7.70 -32.92 -3.33
N ASP A 351 -8.88 -33.43 -3.66
CA ASP A 351 -9.11 -34.19 -4.89
C ASP A 351 -9.10 -33.26 -6.11
N LEU A 352 -9.77 -32.11 -6.00
CA LEU A 352 -9.72 -31.06 -7.04
C LEU A 352 -8.30 -30.54 -7.27
N GLY A 353 -7.47 -30.47 -6.23
CA GLY A 353 -6.06 -30.11 -6.35
C GLY A 353 -5.28 -31.11 -7.22
N LYS A 354 -5.45 -32.41 -6.95
CA LYS A 354 -4.78 -33.47 -7.72
C LYS A 354 -5.25 -33.52 -9.17
N GLU A 355 -6.56 -33.41 -9.38
CA GLU A 355 -7.16 -33.38 -10.71
C GLU A 355 -6.62 -32.19 -11.51
N ALA A 356 -6.59 -31.00 -10.92
CA ALA A 356 -6.05 -29.80 -11.55
C ALA A 356 -4.58 -29.96 -11.99
N LEU A 357 -3.73 -30.56 -11.15
CA LEU A 357 -2.34 -30.83 -11.50
C LEU A 357 -2.24 -31.86 -12.64
N ALA A 358 -3.09 -32.89 -12.64
CA ALA A 358 -3.17 -33.85 -13.73
C ALA A 358 -3.62 -33.20 -15.04
N THR A 359 -4.60 -32.30 -14.99
CA THR A 359 -5.05 -31.49 -16.13
C THR A 359 -3.90 -30.65 -16.69
N LEU A 360 -3.18 -29.90 -15.86
CA LEU A 360 -2.03 -29.11 -16.33
C LEU A 360 -0.98 -29.97 -17.04
N ARG A 361 -0.65 -31.15 -16.49
CA ARG A 361 0.26 -32.10 -17.15
C ARG A 361 -0.29 -32.56 -18.50
N ALA A 362 -1.58 -32.88 -18.59
CA ALA A 362 -2.22 -33.32 -19.83
C ALA A 362 -2.23 -32.22 -20.91
N TYR A 363 -2.29 -30.94 -20.51
CA TYR A 363 -2.16 -29.79 -21.39
C TYR A 363 -0.69 -29.41 -21.70
N GLY A 364 0.28 -30.23 -21.28
CA GLY A 364 1.69 -30.04 -21.62
C GLY A 364 2.43 -29.02 -20.75
N CYS A 365 1.93 -28.69 -19.56
CA CYS A 365 2.72 -27.90 -18.60
C CYS A 365 3.93 -28.72 -18.13
N HIS A 366 5.13 -28.27 -18.52
CA HIS A 366 6.41 -28.86 -18.12
C HIS A 366 7.04 -28.16 -16.91
N GLN A 367 6.45 -27.05 -16.46
CA GLN A 367 6.83 -26.36 -15.24
C GLN A 367 6.70 -27.29 -14.02
N GLU A 368 7.47 -27.02 -12.98
CA GLU A 368 7.24 -27.66 -11.69
C GLU A 368 5.83 -27.32 -11.17
N LEU A 369 5.08 -28.36 -10.81
CA LEU A 369 3.71 -28.23 -10.32
C LEU A 369 3.66 -28.54 -8.82
N ILE A 370 3.16 -27.59 -8.04
CA ILE A 370 3.08 -27.62 -6.58
C ILE A 370 1.62 -27.65 -6.17
N ALA A 371 1.21 -28.70 -5.44
CA ALA A 371 -0.07 -28.73 -4.74
C ALA A 371 0.02 -27.81 -3.52
N MET A 372 -0.83 -26.79 -3.44
CA MET A 372 -0.95 -26.03 -2.20
C MET A 372 -1.90 -26.77 -1.26
N PRO A 373 -1.68 -26.76 0.06
CA PRO A 373 -2.74 -27.16 0.98
C PRO A 373 -3.82 -26.08 1.07
N ARG A 374 -4.94 -26.41 1.72
CA ARG A 374 -5.91 -25.39 2.12
C ARG A 374 -5.29 -24.51 3.21
N ILE A 375 -5.05 -23.25 2.88
CA ILE A 375 -4.54 -22.23 3.80
C ILE A 375 -5.53 -21.07 3.86
N SER A 376 -6.05 -20.77 5.06
CA SER A 376 -6.83 -19.55 5.27
C SER A 376 -5.89 -18.38 5.59
N THR A 377 -6.29 -17.15 5.26
CA THR A 377 -5.54 -15.93 5.61
C THR A 377 -5.26 -15.85 7.12
N HIS A 378 -6.23 -16.23 7.94
CA HIS A 378 -6.08 -16.27 9.40
C HIS A 378 -4.95 -17.23 9.85
N ASP A 379 -4.76 -18.35 9.16
CA ASP A 379 -3.69 -19.31 9.48
C ASP A 379 -2.30 -18.74 9.21
N VAL A 380 -2.19 -17.84 8.23
CA VAL A 380 -0.91 -17.25 7.83
C VAL A 380 -0.55 -16.03 8.67
N VAL A 381 -1.56 -15.28 9.12
CA VAL A 381 -1.35 -13.97 9.77
C VAL A 381 -1.39 -14.04 11.31
N SER A 382 -2.16 -14.97 11.91
CA SER A 382 -2.33 -15.01 13.38
C SER A 382 -1.24 -15.80 14.12
N GLU A 383 -0.83 -15.38 15.33
CA GLU A 383 0.10 -16.16 16.18
C GLU A 383 -0.43 -17.56 16.53
N LYS A 384 -1.74 -17.72 16.69
CA LYS A 384 -2.40 -19.02 16.93
C LYS A 384 -2.40 -19.89 15.66
N GLY A 385 -2.65 -19.31 14.49
CA GLY A 385 -2.45 -19.93 13.18
C GLY A 385 -1.01 -20.39 13.00
N LEU A 386 -0.04 -19.54 13.37
CA LEU A 386 1.40 -19.82 13.39
C LEU A 386 1.77 -21.06 14.21
N ARG A 387 1.12 -21.28 15.37
CA ARG A 387 1.34 -22.46 16.23
C ARG A 387 0.65 -23.70 15.69
N ARG A 388 -0.57 -23.58 15.16
CA ARG A 388 -1.30 -24.68 14.49
C ARG A 388 -0.58 -25.16 13.25
N GLN A 389 -0.09 -24.22 12.44
CA GLN A 389 0.74 -24.52 11.29
C GLN A 389 2.05 -25.18 11.71
N ARG A 390 2.73 -24.75 12.78
CA ARG A 390 3.89 -25.51 13.32
C ARG A 390 3.57 -26.97 13.67
N GLY A 391 2.32 -27.27 14.06
CA GLY A 391 1.83 -28.64 14.25
C GLY A 391 1.57 -29.38 12.94
N LEU A 392 0.99 -28.70 11.94
CA LEU A 392 0.85 -29.19 10.56
C LEU A 392 2.20 -29.37 9.84
N PHE A 393 3.22 -28.59 10.19
CA PHE A 393 4.60 -28.68 9.66
C PHE A 393 5.45 -29.73 10.42
N LYS A 394 5.06 -30.11 11.64
CA LYS A 394 5.70 -31.19 12.41
C LYS A 394 5.16 -32.57 12.05
N ARG A 395 3.90 -32.66 11.61
CA ARG A 395 3.46 -33.79 10.81
C ARG A 395 4.07 -33.57 9.42
N ARG A 396 4.90 -34.49 8.95
CA ARG A 396 5.36 -34.50 7.56
C ARG A 396 4.16 -34.81 6.67
N ASP A 397 3.25 -33.85 6.51
CA ASP A 397 2.29 -33.87 5.42
C ASP A 397 3.03 -33.38 4.18
N ASP A 398 3.11 -34.24 3.16
CA ASP A 398 3.90 -34.02 1.94
C ASP A 398 3.55 -32.72 1.19
N ASP A 399 2.39 -32.12 1.48
CA ASP A 399 1.78 -31.01 0.74
C ASP A 399 2.56 -29.68 0.81
N LEU A 400 3.23 -29.34 1.92
CA LEU A 400 4.01 -28.10 2.03
C LEU A 400 5.50 -28.29 1.74
N SER A 401 5.97 -29.53 1.74
CA SER A 401 7.38 -29.86 1.51
C SER A 401 7.84 -29.43 0.12
N ALA A 402 6.96 -29.53 -0.88
CA ALA A 402 7.26 -29.07 -2.24
C ALA A 402 7.36 -27.54 -2.34
N LEU A 403 6.45 -26.80 -1.69
CA LEU A 403 6.49 -25.33 -1.67
C LEU A 403 7.69 -24.80 -0.87
N GLU A 404 8.01 -25.45 0.25
CA GLU A 404 9.19 -25.13 1.06
C GLU A 404 10.47 -25.42 0.29
N ALA A 405 10.57 -26.59 -0.34
CA ALA A 405 11.69 -26.92 -1.21
C ALA A 405 11.83 -25.88 -2.32
N TRP A 406 10.74 -25.49 -3.00
CA TRP A 406 10.79 -24.44 -4.01
C TRP A 406 11.31 -23.10 -3.48
N ALA A 407 10.78 -22.64 -2.35
CA ALA A 407 11.22 -21.38 -1.75
C ALA A 407 12.69 -21.43 -1.30
N LEU A 408 13.15 -22.57 -0.76
CA LEU A 408 14.48 -22.71 -0.16
C LEU A 408 15.57 -23.16 -1.13
N ARG A 409 15.21 -23.74 -2.29
CA ARG A 409 16.17 -24.26 -3.29
C ARG A 409 17.15 -23.20 -3.77
N CYS A 410 16.75 -21.93 -3.83
CA CYS A 410 17.63 -20.86 -4.26
C CYS A 410 18.77 -20.54 -3.27
N HIS A 411 18.69 -20.97 -2.01
CA HIS A 411 19.69 -20.62 -0.98
C HIS A 411 20.90 -21.56 -0.95
N TYR A 412 20.73 -22.80 -1.40
CA TYR A 412 21.83 -23.76 -1.54
C TYR A 412 22.35 -23.65 -2.96
N GLY A 413 23.56 -23.12 -3.12
CA GLY A 413 24.23 -23.04 -4.41
C GLY A 413 24.55 -24.41 -4.98
N GLU A 414 23.54 -25.11 -5.49
CA GLU A 414 23.77 -26.11 -6.52
C GLU A 414 24.00 -25.36 -7.82
N GLY A 415 25.17 -25.62 -8.41
CA GLY A 415 25.73 -24.84 -9.48
C GLY A 415 24.78 -24.65 -10.65
N ARG A 416 24.91 -23.51 -11.31
CA ARG A 416 24.51 -23.35 -12.70
C ARG A 416 25.06 -24.54 -13.49
N THR A 417 24.26 -25.58 -13.70
CA THR A 417 24.48 -26.53 -14.78
C THR A 417 24.20 -25.74 -16.04
N THR A 418 25.26 -25.21 -16.63
CA THR A 418 25.25 -24.74 -18.00
C THR A 418 24.79 -25.93 -18.84
N MET A 419 23.52 -25.92 -19.26
CA MET A 419 23.11 -26.74 -20.38
C MET A 419 23.89 -26.22 -21.58
N SER A 420 24.98 -26.92 -21.91
CA SER A 420 25.60 -26.81 -23.22
C SER A 420 24.56 -27.17 -24.27
N VAL A 421 24.18 -26.20 -25.08
CA VAL A 421 23.44 -26.44 -26.32
C VAL A 421 24.32 -27.32 -27.21
N PRO A 422 23.89 -28.53 -27.61
CA PRO A 422 24.63 -29.31 -28.59
C PRO A 422 24.63 -28.56 -29.91
N THR A 423 25.81 -28.49 -30.54
CA THR A 423 26.03 -27.90 -31.87
C THR A 423 25.47 -28.79 -32.96
#